data_AF-A0A6P5RKK2-F1
#
_entry.id   AF-A0A6P5RKK2-F1
#
_cell.length_a   1.000
_cell.length_b   1.000
_cell.length_c   1.000
_cell.angle_alpha   90.00
_cell.angle_beta   90.00
_cell.angle_gamma   90.00
#
_symmetry.space_group_name_H-M   'P 1'
#
loop_
_entity.id
_entity.type
_entity.pdbx_description
1 polymer ?
#
loop_
_entity_poly.entity_id
_entity_poly.type
_entity_poly.pdbx_seq_one_letter_code
_entity_poly.pdbx_strand_id
1 'polypeptide(L)'
;FQAKGAGIGDVYLACDVAYHDRRIPIPVFDLYGVGLRQACVSPNLQKELNLKIGKLSTGNSLDMSPQDEASIVANDATIKDMEGAAVAYVADLLKVPIIF
;
A
#
# COMPACT_ATOMS: atom_id res chain seq x y z
N PHE A 1 5.01 -10.55 5.00
CA PHE A 1 4.30 -10.89 3.74
C PHE A 1 3.87 -12.34 3.68
N GLN A 2 4.77 -13.34 3.73
CA GLN A 2 4.37 -14.76 3.77
C GLN A 2 3.46 -15.10 4.96
N ALA A 3 3.72 -14.52 6.14
CA ALA A 3 2.86 -14.62 7.32
C ALA A 3 1.43 -14.06 7.11
N LYS A 4 1.22 -13.25 6.05
CA LYS A 4 -0.08 -12.72 5.62
C LYS A 4 -0.69 -13.54 4.47
N GLY A 5 -0.11 -14.69 4.12
CA GLY A 5 -0.61 -15.60 3.07
C GLY A 5 -0.11 -15.30 1.66
N ALA A 6 0.85 -14.38 1.49
CA ALA A 6 1.46 -14.09 0.20
C ALA A 6 2.45 -15.19 -0.21
N GLY A 7 2.23 -15.75 -1.39
CA GLY A 7 3.12 -16.70 -2.08
C GLY A 7 3.79 -16.07 -3.29
N ILE A 8 4.92 -16.63 -3.70
CA ILE A 8 5.62 -16.22 -4.93
C ILE A 8 4.71 -16.52 -6.13
N GLY A 9 4.56 -15.54 -7.03
CA GLY A 9 3.70 -15.64 -8.21
C GLY A 9 2.25 -15.22 -7.97
N ASP A 10 1.86 -14.91 -6.73
CA ASP A 10 0.56 -14.30 -6.45
C ASP A 10 0.44 -12.93 -7.13
N VAL A 11 -0.75 -12.66 -7.70
CA VAL A 11 -1.14 -11.33 -8.16
C VAL A 11 -2.22 -10.78 -7.23
N TYR A 12 -1.99 -9.58 -6.72
CA TYR A 12 -2.88 -8.89 -5.80
C TYR A 12 -3.54 -7.69 -6.48
N LEU A 13 -4.80 -7.46 -6.15
CA LEU A 13 -5.46 -6.18 -6.33
C LEU A 13 -5.35 -5.39 -5.01
N ALA A 14 -4.64 -4.28 -5.01
CA ALA A 14 -4.43 -3.51 -3.78
C ALA A 14 -5.70 -2.75 -3.37
N CYS A 15 -6.15 -2.87 -2.12
CA CYS A 15 -7.34 -2.16 -1.63
C CYS A 15 -7.01 -0.78 -1.03
N ASP A 16 -5.99 -0.74 -0.17
CA ASP A 16 -5.46 0.50 0.41
C ASP A 16 -3.95 0.56 0.18
N VAL A 17 -3.41 1.77 0.04
CA VAL A 17 -1.98 2.02 -0.13
C VAL A 17 -1.51 3.09 0.88
N ALA A 18 -0.31 2.91 1.45
CA ALA A 18 0.28 3.82 2.42
C ALA A 18 1.81 3.83 2.33
N TYR A 19 2.47 4.83 2.91
CA TYR A 19 3.92 4.86 3.07
C TYR A 19 4.37 4.24 4.40
N HIS A 20 5.54 3.63 4.40
CA HIS A 20 6.22 3.18 5.63
C HIS A 20 7.49 3.98 5.98
N ASP A 21 8.03 4.77 5.05
CA ASP A 21 9.32 5.46 5.21
C ASP A 21 9.20 6.97 5.49
N ARG A 22 7.98 7.53 5.51
CA ARG A 22 7.70 8.96 5.74
C ARG A 22 7.27 9.25 7.18
N ARG A 23 8.19 9.06 8.12
CA ARG A 23 7.91 9.21 9.56
C ARG A 23 8.07 10.66 10.02
N ILE A 24 6.97 11.33 10.36
CA ILE A 24 6.96 12.73 10.78
C ILE A 24 6.25 12.85 12.15
N PRO A 25 6.98 12.90 13.28
CA PRO A 25 6.39 12.85 14.62
C PRO A 25 5.84 14.21 15.07
N ILE A 26 4.95 14.79 14.26
CA ILE A 26 4.26 16.04 14.52
C ILE A 26 2.77 15.78 14.29
N PRO A 27 1.87 16.21 15.19
CA PRO A 27 0.44 15.97 15.04
C PRO A 27 -0.07 16.38 13.64
N VAL A 28 -0.94 15.56 13.05
CA VAL A 28 -1.47 15.69 11.68
C VAL A 28 -0.45 15.35 10.59
N PHE A 29 0.82 15.74 10.75
CA PHE A 29 1.87 15.39 9.81
C PHE A 29 2.27 13.92 9.87
N ASP A 30 2.06 13.27 11.02
CA ASP A 30 2.15 11.83 11.19
C ASP A 30 1.21 11.08 10.25
N LEU A 31 -0.07 11.48 10.23
CA LEU A 31 -1.09 10.92 9.33
C LEU A 31 -0.79 11.26 7.86
N TYR A 32 -0.35 12.49 7.58
CA TYR A 32 0.09 12.88 6.25
C TYR A 32 1.26 12.02 5.75
N GLY A 33 2.23 11.74 6.63
CA GLY A 33 3.38 10.89 6.35
C GLY A 33 2.96 9.48 5.93
N VAL A 34 2.07 8.84 6.71
CA VAL A 34 1.47 7.54 6.34
C VAL A 34 0.73 7.63 5.01
N GLY A 35 -0.05 8.70 4.80
CA GLY A 35 -0.64 9.00 3.49
C GLY A 35 -1.61 7.94 2.97
N LEU A 36 -2.36 7.28 3.86
CA LEU A 36 -3.32 6.23 3.54
C LEU A 36 -4.33 6.69 2.48
N ARG A 37 -4.43 5.94 1.39
CA ARG A 37 -5.39 6.16 0.29
C ARG A 37 -6.02 4.85 -0.15
N GLN A 38 -7.28 4.92 -0.57
CA GLN A 38 -7.99 3.75 -1.09
C GLN A 38 -7.85 3.71 -2.61
N ALA A 39 -7.60 2.52 -3.14
CA ALA A 39 -7.72 2.26 -4.57
C ALA A 39 -9.20 2.18 -4.97
N CYS A 40 -9.47 2.23 -6.28
CA CYS A 40 -10.81 2.10 -6.82
C CYS A 40 -11.39 0.72 -6.54
N VAL A 41 -12.61 0.69 -6.01
CA VAL A 41 -13.35 -0.54 -5.69
C VAL A 41 -13.78 -1.22 -7.00
N SER A 42 -13.21 -2.40 -7.28
CA SER A 42 -13.45 -3.16 -8.52
C SER A 42 -13.90 -4.60 -8.26
N PRO A 43 -15.08 -4.82 -7.64
CA PRO A 43 -15.53 -6.12 -7.15
C PRO A 43 -15.80 -7.13 -8.27
N ASN A 44 -16.27 -6.66 -9.42
CA ASN A 44 -16.48 -7.52 -10.59
C ASN A 44 -15.15 -8.04 -11.15
N LEU A 45 -14.14 -7.18 -11.22
CA LEU A 45 -12.79 -7.56 -11.67
C LEU A 45 -12.17 -8.54 -10.69
N GLN A 46 -12.23 -8.24 -9.39
CA GLN A 46 -11.74 -9.14 -8.34
C GLN A 46 -12.40 -10.53 -8.46
N LYS A 47 -13.73 -10.58 -8.59
CA LYS A 47 -14.49 -11.82 -8.66
C LYS A 47 -14.18 -12.62 -9.93
N GLU A 48 -14.18 -11.96 -11.08
CA GLU A 48 -14.02 -12.64 -12.38
C GLU A 48 -12.60 -13.20 -12.55
N LEU A 49 -11.59 -12.48 -12.06
CA LEU A 49 -10.18 -12.89 -12.16
C LEU A 49 -9.68 -13.65 -10.93
N ASN A 50 -10.52 -13.78 -9.88
CA ASN A 50 -10.19 -14.41 -8.62
C ASN A 50 -8.87 -13.90 -7.99
N LEU A 51 -8.64 -12.58 -8.06
CA LEU A 51 -7.42 -11.95 -7.54
C LEU A 51 -7.45 -11.86 -6.02
N LYS A 52 -6.27 -12.02 -5.40
CA LYS A 52 -6.11 -11.79 -3.96
C LYS A 52 -6.20 -10.29 -3.66
N ILE A 53 -6.72 -9.93 -2.49
CA ILE A 53 -6.75 -8.54 -2.02
C ILE A 53 -5.70 -8.35 -0.92
N GLY A 54 -5.03 -7.20 -0.93
CA GLY A 54 -4.06 -6.85 0.09
C GLY A 54 -3.83 -5.35 0.20
N LYS A 55 -3.34 -4.90 1.35
CA LYS A 55 -2.86 -3.53 1.52
C LYS A 55 -1.41 -3.42 1.06
N LEU A 56 -1.08 -2.33 0.38
CA LEU A 56 0.26 -2.02 -0.12
C LEU A 56 0.95 -1.00 0.78
N SER A 57 2.22 -1.28 1.11
CA SER A 57 3.09 -0.35 1.79
C SER A 57 4.28 0.03 0.92
N THR A 58 4.45 1.33 0.68
CA THR A 58 5.45 1.88 -0.25
C THR A 58 6.57 2.61 0.49
N GLY A 59 7.80 2.48 0.02
CA GLY A 59 8.95 3.24 0.50
C GLY A 59 10.13 3.16 -0.48
N ASN A 60 11.11 4.05 -0.37
CA ASN A 60 12.14 4.21 -1.41
C ASN A 60 13.31 3.20 -1.30
N SER A 61 13.25 2.29 -0.33
CA SER A 61 14.29 1.30 -0.07
C SER A 61 13.83 -0.09 -0.46
N LEU A 62 14.69 -0.84 -1.14
CA LEU A 62 14.41 -2.24 -1.49
C LEU A 62 14.47 -3.13 -0.25
N ASP A 63 15.48 -2.93 0.59
CA ASP A 63 15.59 -3.60 1.89
C ASP A 63 14.50 -3.13 2.86
N MET A 64 14.52 -3.68 4.08
CA MET A 64 13.51 -3.41 5.10
C MET A 64 14.20 -3.31 6.45
N SER A 65 14.43 -2.07 6.90
CA SER A 65 14.96 -1.84 8.24
C SER A 65 13.94 -2.24 9.31
N PRO A 66 14.34 -2.44 10.59
CA PRO A 66 13.39 -2.69 11.67
C PRO A 66 12.31 -1.61 11.81
N GLN A 67 12.63 -0.36 11.49
CA GLN A 67 11.69 0.77 11.53
C GLN A 67 10.67 0.69 10.38
N ASP A 68 11.11 0.28 9.21
CA ASP A 68 10.21 0.05 8.07
C ASP A 68 9.31 -1.15 8.34
N GLU A 69 9.86 -2.25 8.87
CA GLU A 69 9.08 -3.43 9.27
C GLU A 69 7.99 -3.06 10.28
N ALA A 70 8.31 -2.30 11.32
CA ALA A 70 7.33 -1.85 12.31
C ALA A 70 6.20 -1.03 11.67
N SER A 71 6.53 -0.15 10.72
CA SER A 71 5.56 0.69 10.02
C SER A 71 4.71 -0.11 9.02
N ILE A 72 5.30 -1.08 8.33
CA ILE A 72 4.61 -2.02 7.43
C ILE A 72 3.62 -2.89 8.21
N VAL A 73 4.03 -3.38 9.39
CA VAL A 73 3.15 -4.14 10.29
C VAL A 73 2.02 -3.27 10.82
N ALA A 74 2.31 -2.03 11.24
CA ALA A 74 1.29 -1.08 11.71
C ALA A 74 0.27 -0.72 10.62
N ASN A 75 0.71 -0.63 9.36
CA ASN A 75 -0.15 -0.43 8.19
C ASN A 75 -0.95 -1.69 7.79
N ASP A 76 -0.71 -2.84 8.44
CA ASP A 76 -1.34 -4.12 8.12
C ASP A 76 -1.14 -4.54 6.65
N ALA A 77 0.05 -4.28 6.12
CA ALA A 77 0.34 -4.49 4.70
C ALA A 77 0.64 -5.95 4.34
N THR A 78 0.11 -6.40 3.20
CA THR A 78 0.32 -7.73 2.62
C THR A 78 1.39 -7.72 1.53
N ILE A 79 1.58 -6.56 0.87
CA ILE A 79 2.54 -6.35 -0.22
C ILE A 79 3.39 -5.08 0.04
N LYS A 80 4.64 -5.08 -0.44
CA LYS A 80 5.60 -3.96 -0.33
C LYS A 80 6.16 -3.62 -1.70
N ASP A 81 6.24 -2.33 -2.02
CA ASP A 81 6.86 -1.82 -3.24
C ASP A 81 7.57 -0.49 -2.99
N MET A 82 7.91 0.23 -4.06
CA MET A 82 8.62 1.49 -4.01
C MET A 82 7.90 2.66 -4.73
N GLU A 83 6.68 2.46 -5.25
CA GLU A 83 6.01 3.46 -6.10
C GLU A 83 4.53 3.71 -5.78
N GLY A 84 3.77 2.69 -5.36
CA GLY A 84 2.30 2.66 -5.40
C GLY A 84 1.62 3.81 -4.67
N ALA A 85 2.02 4.10 -3.43
CA ALA A 85 1.45 5.21 -2.68
C ALA A 85 1.74 6.58 -3.33
N ALA A 86 2.83 6.72 -4.10
CA ALA A 86 3.13 7.95 -4.85
C ALA A 86 2.26 8.10 -6.08
N VAL A 87 2.02 7.00 -6.80
CA VAL A 87 1.06 6.97 -7.92
C VAL A 87 -0.34 7.31 -7.41
N ALA A 88 -0.77 6.71 -6.30
CA ALA A 88 -2.07 7.01 -5.69
C ALA A 88 -2.18 8.46 -5.20
N TYR A 89 -1.10 9.03 -4.67
CA TYR A 89 -1.05 10.45 -4.30
C TYR A 89 -1.33 11.35 -5.51
N VAL A 90 -0.66 11.13 -6.64
CA VAL A 90 -0.87 11.93 -7.85
C VAL A 90 -2.25 11.70 -8.45
N ALA A 91 -2.74 10.46 -8.47
CA ALA A 91 -4.08 10.14 -8.94
C ALA A 91 -5.17 10.84 -8.12
N ASP A 92 -5.01 10.89 -6.79
CA ASP A 92 -5.92 11.61 -5.90
C ASP A 92 -5.85 13.13 -6.12
N LEU A 93 -4.66 13.72 -6.32
CA LEU A 93 -4.53 15.15 -6.66
C LEU A 93 -5.27 15.50 -7.96
N LEU A 94 -5.18 14.63 -8.96
CA LEU A 94 -5.78 14.84 -10.29
C LEU A 94 -7.21 14.26 -10.42
N LYS A 95 -7.74 13.66 -9.35
CA LYS A 95 -9.06 13.03 -9.31
C LYS A 95 -9.26 11.96 -10.39
N VAL A 96 -8.23 11.14 -10.60
CA VAL A 96 -8.25 10.00 -11.53
C VAL A 96 -8.41 8.70 -10.73
N PRO A 97 -9.41 7.85 -11.03
CA PRO A 97 -9.51 6.52 -10.42
C PRO A 97 -8.27 5.68 -10.71
N ILE A 98 -7.77 4.97 -9.71
CA ILE A 98 -6.56 4.14 -9.81
C ILE A 98 -6.81 2.74 -9.24
N ILE A 99 -6.24 1.73 -9.87
CA ILE A 99 -6.15 0.35 -9.38
C ILE A 99 -4.68 -0.09 -9.43
N PHE A 100 -4.32 -1.07 -8.61
CA PHE A 100 -2.99 -1.68 -8.57
C PHE A 100 -3.14 -3.19 -8.56
#